data_AF-A0A8I1WKG5-F1
#
_entry.id   AF-A0A8I1WKG5-F1
#
_cell.length_a   1.000
_cell.length_b   1.000
_cell.length_c   1.000
_cell.angle_alpha   90.00
_cell.angle_beta   90.00
_cell.angle_gamma   90.00
#
_symmetry.space_group_name_H-M   'P 1'
#
loop_
_entity.id
_entity.type
_entity.pdbx_description
1 polymer ?
#
loop_
_entity_poly.entity_id
_entity_poly.type
_entity_poly.pdbx_seq_one_letter_code
_entity_poly.pdbx_strand_id
1 'polypeptide(L)'
;RKERDGMSKSKIENAEEKEAVQGQTETVVNGKPFNRMNDFYVKYVFAGRQNKGSALALINSVFALDGAKEIVDFEFKDRELDPDRMGGKGVLLDVTGYSGDGTLVNVELQLRSLKSMDRRTLYYWSLLYGRRLEKGEKYSALNRTVVISILSYNLFKDEVWPEYHSSFAVLNTKDLKHKLTDDLEIHFIELPKWHKGDVEKVYMGVE
;
A
#
# COMPACT_ATOMS: atom_id res chain seq x y z
N ARG A 1 -30.34 -22.93 -22.88
CA ARG A 1 -30.40 -23.78 -21.67
C ARG A 1 -30.18 -25.22 -22.13
N LYS A 2 -29.02 -25.78 -21.80
CA LYS A 2 -28.36 -27.03 -22.22
C LYS A 2 -27.07 -26.71 -22.98
N GLU A 3 -25.96 -27.28 -22.53
CA GLU A 3 -24.55 -26.91 -22.77
C GLU A 3 -24.02 -25.74 -21.93
N ARG A 4 -24.10 -25.86 -20.60
CA ARG A 4 -23.23 -25.08 -19.69
C ARG A 4 -23.04 -25.69 -18.30
N ASP A 5 -23.24 -27.00 -18.15
CA ASP A 5 -23.13 -27.70 -16.85
C ASP A 5 -22.00 -28.74 -16.84
N GLY A 6 -20.82 -28.38 -17.36
CA GLY A 6 -19.69 -29.31 -17.40
C GLY A 6 -18.30 -28.67 -17.50
N MET A 7 -18.16 -27.36 -17.36
CA MET A 7 -16.84 -26.72 -17.37
C MET A 7 -16.35 -26.50 -15.93
N SER A 8 -15.24 -27.18 -15.60
CA SER A 8 -14.50 -26.96 -14.35
C SER A 8 -14.20 -25.46 -14.16
N LYS A 9 -14.32 -24.96 -12.92
CA LYS A 9 -14.04 -23.55 -12.55
C LYS A 9 -12.70 -23.03 -13.10
N SER A 10 -11.69 -23.90 -13.17
CA SER A 10 -10.38 -23.61 -13.77
C SER A 10 -10.40 -23.20 -15.24
N LYS A 11 -11.38 -23.67 -16.03
CA LYS A 11 -11.51 -23.32 -17.46
C LYS A 11 -12.26 -22.01 -17.68
N ILE A 12 -13.09 -21.59 -16.72
CA ILE A 12 -13.80 -20.31 -16.76
C ILE A 12 -12.84 -19.18 -16.35
N GLU A 13 -12.05 -19.39 -15.29
CA GLU A 13 -10.97 -18.47 -14.89
C GLU A 13 -9.94 -18.24 -16.02
N ASN A 14 -9.55 -19.30 -16.74
CA ASN A 14 -8.63 -19.18 -17.89
C ASN A 14 -9.21 -18.46 -19.13
N ALA A 15 -10.54 -18.35 -19.24
CA ALA A 15 -11.19 -17.66 -20.36
C ALA A 15 -11.28 -16.15 -20.08
N GLU A 16 -11.60 -15.78 -18.84
CA GLU A 16 -11.60 -14.38 -18.37
C GLU A 16 -10.17 -13.79 -18.35
N GLU A 17 -9.17 -14.62 -18.06
CA GLU A 17 -7.73 -14.25 -18.11
C GLU A 17 -7.25 -13.89 -19.52
N LYS A 18 -7.90 -14.38 -20.59
CA LYS A 18 -7.53 -14.06 -21.99
C LYS A 18 -8.16 -12.76 -22.49
N GLU A 19 -9.32 -12.37 -22.00
CA GLU A 19 -9.99 -11.13 -22.42
C GLU A 19 -9.42 -9.89 -21.72
N ALA A 20 -8.92 -10.01 -20.48
CA ALA A 20 -8.35 -8.88 -19.73
C ALA A 20 -6.97 -8.38 -20.24
N VAL A 21 -6.28 -9.16 -21.09
CA VAL A 21 -4.91 -8.86 -21.56
C VAL A 21 -4.90 -8.07 -22.88
N GLN A 22 -6.03 -7.94 -23.58
CA GLN A 22 -6.06 -7.50 -24.98
C GLN A 22 -5.91 -5.98 -25.22
N GLY A 23 -5.59 -5.18 -24.19
CA GLY A 23 -5.62 -3.71 -24.27
C GLY A 23 -4.35 -2.95 -23.88
N GLN A 24 -3.22 -3.61 -23.56
CA GLN A 24 -1.99 -2.90 -23.14
C GLN A 24 -0.84 -3.15 -24.11
N THR A 25 -0.17 -2.08 -24.55
CA THR A 25 1.00 -2.13 -25.41
C THR A 25 2.15 -2.86 -24.71
N GLU A 26 2.32 -4.14 -25.03
CA GLU A 26 3.41 -4.97 -24.51
C GLU A 26 4.75 -4.46 -25.06
N THR A 27 5.63 -4.03 -24.17
CA THR A 27 7.04 -3.87 -24.51
C THR A 27 7.64 -5.27 -24.63
N VAL A 28 8.57 -5.56 -25.53
CA VAL A 28 9.18 -6.90 -25.66
C VAL A 28 10.64 -6.82 -25.24
N VAL A 29 11.04 -7.65 -24.28
CA VAL A 29 12.44 -7.79 -23.84
C VAL A 29 12.84 -9.25 -23.98
N ASN A 30 13.93 -9.54 -24.70
CA ASN A 30 14.41 -10.90 -24.99
C ASN A 30 13.34 -11.84 -25.59
N GLY A 31 12.51 -11.31 -26.49
CA GLY A 31 11.50 -12.09 -27.21
C GLY A 31 10.32 -12.56 -26.36
N LYS A 32 10.17 -12.07 -25.13
CA LYS A 32 9.01 -12.31 -24.27
C LYS A 32 8.21 -11.01 -24.05
N PRO A 33 6.87 -11.09 -24.03
CA PRO A 33 6.02 -10.00 -23.56
C PRO A 33 6.50 -9.48 -22.20
N PHE A 34 6.97 -8.25 -22.16
CA PHE A 34 7.39 -7.57 -20.94
C PHE A 34 6.20 -6.78 -20.40
N ASN A 35 5.47 -7.42 -19.50
CA ASN A 35 4.40 -6.78 -18.78
C ASN A 35 5.00 -5.86 -17.69
N ARG A 36 4.96 -4.54 -17.93
CA ARG A 36 5.42 -3.50 -16.98
C ARG A 36 4.55 -3.43 -15.71
N MET A 37 3.39 -4.10 -15.72
CA MET A 37 2.51 -4.29 -14.56
C MET A 37 2.73 -5.66 -13.88
N ASN A 38 3.78 -6.41 -14.25
CA ASN A 38 4.14 -7.65 -13.54
C ASN A 38 4.56 -7.33 -12.10
N ASP A 39 4.00 -8.08 -11.13
CA ASP A 39 4.29 -8.00 -9.68
C ASP A 39 5.78 -7.88 -9.38
N PHE A 40 6.59 -8.65 -10.08
CA PHE A 40 8.04 -8.61 -9.91
C PHE A 40 8.66 -7.29 -10.38
N TYR A 41 8.20 -6.72 -11.49
CA TYR A 41 8.76 -5.48 -12.01
C TYR A 41 8.33 -4.28 -11.16
N VAL A 42 7.05 -4.20 -10.77
CA VAL A 42 6.57 -3.10 -9.94
C VAL A 42 7.20 -3.17 -8.55
N LYS A 43 7.29 -4.35 -7.93
CA LYS A 43 8.06 -4.53 -6.69
C LYS A 43 9.56 -4.26 -6.88
N TYR A 44 10.14 -4.61 -8.02
CA TYR A 44 11.55 -4.29 -8.28
C TYR A 44 11.78 -2.78 -8.36
N VAL A 45 10.95 -2.06 -9.10
CA VAL A 45 11.05 -0.60 -9.29
C VAL A 45 10.78 0.15 -7.99
N PHE A 46 9.76 -0.24 -7.22
CA PHE A 46 9.34 0.50 -6.02
C PHE A 46 9.89 -0.05 -4.70
N ALA A 47 10.21 -1.34 -4.62
CA ALA A 47 10.61 -2.02 -3.38
C ALA A 47 12.02 -2.65 -3.42
N GLY A 48 12.78 -2.46 -4.50
CA GLY A 48 14.21 -2.79 -4.53
C GLY A 48 15.02 -1.80 -3.68
N ARG A 49 15.89 -2.29 -2.78
CA ARG A 49 16.77 -1.44 -1.94
C ARG A 49 17.66 -0.49 -2.77
N GLN A 50 18.00 -0.88 -3.98
CA GLN A 50 18.74 -0.08 -4.96
C GLN A 50 17.95 1.10 -5.54
N ASN A 51 16.62 1.11 -5.38
CA ASN A 51 15.71 2.13 -5.90
C ASN A 51 15.19 3.06 -4.79
N LYS A 52 16.05 3.38 -3.81
CA LYS A 52 15.74 4.29 -2.67
C LYS A 52 15.08 5.59 -3.14
N GLY A 53 15.53 6.16 -4.26
CA GLY A 53 14.95 7.38 -4.83
C GLY A 53 13.49 7.22 -5.28
N SER A 54 13.11 6.08 -5.85
CA SER A 54 11.72 5.82 -6.28
C SER A 54 10.80 5.56 -5.10
N ALA A 55 11.26 4.83 -4.08
CA ALA A 55 10.52 4.63 -2.83
C ALA A 55 10.31 5.97 -2.11
N LEU A 56 11.36 6.79 -1.99
CA LEU A 56 11.28 8.13 -1.41
C LEU A 56 10.36 9.06 -2.20
N ALA A 57 10.47 9.09 -3.54
CA ALA A 57 9.60 9.93 -4.37
C ALA A 57 8.13 9.54 -4.22
N LEU A 58 7.83 8.24 -4.17
CA LEU A 58 6.49 7.73 -3.92
C LEU A 58 6.00 8.12 -2.52
N ILE A 59 6.77 7.82 -1.48
CA ILE A 59 6.49 8.20 -0.09
C ILE A 59 6.21 9.70 0.00
N ASN A 60 7.11 10.54 -0.51
CA ASN A 60 6.96 11.99 -0.50
C ASN A 60 5.77 12.46 -1.33
N SER A 61 5.38 11.77 -2.40
CA SER A 61 4.15 12.10 -3.14
C SER A 61 2.90 11.86 -2.30
N VAL A 62 2.89 10.81 -1.48
CA VAL A 62 1.79 10.53 -0.54
C VAL A 62 1.75 11.53 0.61
N PHE A 63 2.93 11.87 1.17
CA PHE A 63 3.04 12.87 2.24
C PHE A 63 2.89 14.31 1.73
N ALA A 64 3.16 14.61 0.46
CA ALA A 64 2.96 15.94 -0.15
C ALA A 64 1.48 16.26 -0.39
N LEU A 65 0.59 15.27 -0.32
CA LEU A 65 -0.86 15.49 -0.25
C LEU A 65 -1.34 15.92 1.15
N ASP A 66 -0.46 15.88 2.16
CA ASP A 66 -0.74 16.41 3.50
C ASP A 66 0.52 17.13 4.07
N GLY A 67 0.80 18.32 3.51
CA GLY A 67 1.59 19.43 4.06
C GLY A 67 2.86 19.15 4.91
N ALA A 68 4.01 19.63 4.39
CA ALA A 68 5.27 19.95 5.12
C ALA A 68 6.08 18.80 5.77
N LYS A 69 5.73 17.53 5.58
CA LYS A 69 6.45 16.38 6.16
C LYS A 69 7.24 15.57 5.13
N GLU A 70 8.06 16.25 4.34
CA GLU A 70 8.91 15.57 3.36
C GLU A 70 9.90 14.63 4.06
N ILE A 71 9.87 13.35 3.68
CA ILE A 71 10.82 12.36 4.16
C ILE A 71 12.08 12.49 3.29
N VAL A 72 13.06 13.21 3.83
CA VAL A 72 14.36 13.49 3.17
C VAL A 72 15.35 12.33 3.29
N ASP A 73 15.17 11.46 4.28
CA ASP A 73 15.96 10.25 4.46
C ASP A 73 15.09 9.10 4.95
N PHE A 74 15.44 7.89 4.53
CA PHE A 74 14.73 6.65 4.82
C PHE A 74 15.73 5.53 5.14
N GLU A 75 15.74 5.09 6.40
CA GLU A 75 16.53 3.94 6.85
C GLU A 75 15.72 2.66 6.64
N PHE A 76 16.04 1.89 5.60
CA PHE A 76 15.37 0.61 5.34
C PHE A 76 15.60 -0.39 6.48
N LYS A 77 14.52 -1.04 6.91
CA LYS A 77 14.57 -2.13 7.89
C LYS A 77 14.43 -3.50 7.24
N ASP A 78 14.52 -4.52 8.08
CA ASP A 78 14.19 -5.88 7.67
C ASP A 78 12.71 -5.95 7.30
N ARG A 79 12.43 -6.77 6.29
CA ARG A 79 11.09 -6.98 5.74
C ARG A 79 10.40 -8.18 6.39
N GLU A 80 11.17 -9.07 6.99
CA GLU A 80 10.66 -10.26 7.65
C GLU A 80 10.36 -9.96 9.12
N LEU A 81 9.11 -10.20 9.49
CA LEU A 81 8.60 -10.06 10.83
C LEU A 81 8.17 -11.44 11.31
N ASP A 82 9.01 -12.03 12.16
CA ASP A 82 8.72 -13.32 12.79
C ASP A 82 7.47 -13.25 13.68
N PRO A 83 6.72 -14.34 13.84
CA PRO A 83 5.58 -14.38 14.74
C PRO A 83 6.01 -14.31 16.21
N ASP A 84 5.32 -13.50 17.02
CA ASP A 84 5.64 -13.31 18.46
C ASP A 84 5.21 -14.48 19.36
N ARG A 85 4.53 -15.49 18.79
CA ARG A 85 4.06 -16.67 19.52
C ARG A 85 4.07 -17.90 18.62
N MET A 86 4.15 -19.08 19.23
CA MET A 86 3.92 -20.34 18.51
C MET A 86 2.56 -20.32 17.80
N GLY A 87 2.56 -20.71 16.52
CA GLY A 87 1.38 -20.65 15.65
C GLY A 87 0.90 -19.23 15.32
N GLY A 88 1.71 -18.21 15.57
CA GLY A 88 1.46 -16.84 15.10
C GLY A 88 1.69 -16.71 13.59
N LYS A 89 1.22 -15.60 13.02
CA LYS A 89 1.38 -15.30 11.60
C LYS A 89 2.61 -14.42 11.40
N GLY A 90 3.59 -14.91 10.65
CA GLY A 90 4.69 -14.08 10.18
C GLY A 90 4.23 -13.11 9.09
N VAL A 91 5.00 -12.05 8.90
CA VAL A 91 4.74 -11.03 7.87
C VAL A 91 6.01 -10.80 7.05
N LEU A 92 5.84 -10.77 5.73
CA LEU A 92 6.87 -10.31 4.80
C LEU A 92 6.37 -9.02 4.17
N LEU A 93 7.02 -7.91 4.52
CA LEU A 93 6.71 -6.57 4.04
C LEU A 93 7.35 -6.30 2.68
N ASP A 94 6.83 -5.35 1.92
CA ASP A 94 7.46 -4.92 0.66
C ASP A 94 8.58 -3.89 0.93
N VAL A 95 8.22 -2.77 1.56
CA VAL A 95 9.16 -1.72 1.98
C VAL A 95 8.84 -1.31 3.40
N THR A 96 9.85 -1.21 4.25
CA THR A 96 9.69 -0.60 5.58
C THR A 96 10.97 0.10 5.99
N GLY A 97 10.83 1.15 6.79
CA GLY A 97 11.94 1.95 7.27
C GLY A 97 11.52 3.13 8.11
N TYR A 98 12.51 3.84 8.63
CA TYR A 98 12.32 5.04 9.45
C TYR A 98 12.66 6.29 8.66
N SER A 99 11.84 7.33 8.81
CA SER A 99 12.16 8.70 8.41
C SER A 99 13.11 9.37 9.41
N GLY A 100 13.65 10.53 9.04
CA GLY A 100 14.54 11.32 9.90
C GLY A 100 13.92 11.81 11.22
N ASP A 101 12.59 11.92 11.31
CA ASP A 101 11.88 12.25 12.56
C ASP A 101 11.52 11.02 13.41
N GLY A 102 11.93 9.82 12.96
CA GLY A 102 11.66 8.56 13.64
C GLY A 102 10.29 7.94 13.32
N THR A 103 9.50 8.52 12.41
CA THR A 103 8.28 7.90 11.89
C THR A 103 8.62 6.59 11.17
N LEU A 104 7.94 5.50 11.53
CA LEU A 104 8.05 4.23 10.81
C LEU A 104 7.09 4.26 9.62
N VAL A 105 7.60 4.10 8.40
CA VAL A 105 6.76 3.97 7.20
C VAL A 105 6.87 2.54 6.67
N ASN A 106 5.73 1.96 6.32
CA ASN A 106 5.62 0.75 5.55
C ASN A 106 4.84 1.03 4.26
N VAL A 107 5.37 0.56 3.13
CA VAL A 107 4.71 0.66 1.83
C VAL A 107 4.53 -0.74 1.27
N GLU A 108 3.30 -1.05 0.90
CA GLU A 108 2.86 -2.35 0.38
C GLU A 108 2.29 -2.18 -1.02
N LEU A 109 2.75 -3.01 -1.97
CA LEU A 109 2.21 -3.04 -3.32
C LEU A 109 1.36 -4.29 -3.52
N GLN A 110 0.11 -4.08 -3.90
CA GLN A 110 -0.89 -5.13 -3.90
C GLN A 110 -1.61 -5.19 -5.25
N LEU A 111 -1.13 -6.10 -6.10
CA LEU A 111 -1.65 -6.27 -7.47
C LEU A 111 -2.89 -7.16 -7.56
N ARG A 112 -3.18 -7.93 -6.51
CA ARG A 112 -4.32 -8.85 -6.47
C ARG A 112 -5.28 -8.40 -5.41
N SER A 113 -6.57 -8.46 -5.74
CA SER A 113 -7.63 -8.24 -4.75
C SER A 113 -7.60 -9.36 -3.72
N LEU A 114 -6.98 -9.08 -2.58
CA LEU A 114 -6.98 -9.98 -1.44
C LEU A 114 -8.16 -9.63 -0.55
N LYS A 115 -8.91 -10.65 -0.13
CA LYS A 115 -9.98 -10.48 0.85
C LYS A 115 -9.40 -9.88 2.13
N SER A 116 -10.15 -8.97 2.75
CA SER A 116 -9.83 -8.36 4.05
C SER A 116 -8.54 -7.54 4.08
N MET A 117 -8.29 -6.75 3.01
CA MET A 117 -7.14 -5.85 2.97
C MET A 117 -7.12 -4.88 4.15
N ASP A 118 -8.26 -4.27 4.47
CA ASP A 118 -8.49 -3.44 5.65
C ASP A 118 -7.93 -4.06 6.95
N ARG A 119 -8.28 -5.32 7.23
CA ARG A 119 -7.83 -6.05 8.42
C ARG A 119 -6.36 -6.42 8.35
N ARG A 120 -5.84 -6.73 7.16
CA ARG A 120 -4.42 -7.05 6.96
C ARG A 120 -3.55 -5.82 7.20
N THR A 121 -3.94 -4.67 6.65
CA THR A 121 -3.24 -3.40 6.84
C THR A 121 -3.23 -3.02 8.32
N LEU A 122 -4.36 -3.16 9.02
CA LEU A 122 -4.43 -2.92 10.47
C LEU A 122 -3.55 -3.89 11.26
N TYR A 123 -3.50 -5.16 10.87
CA TYR A 123 -2.61 -6.15 11.49
C TYR A 123 -1.13 -5.74 11.33
N TYR A 124 -0.72 -5.31 10.14
CA TYR A 124 0.67 -4.88 9.88
C TYR A 124 1.03 -3.64 10.69
N TRP A 125 0.16 -2.63 10.68
CA TRP A 125 0.32 -1.44 11.50
C TRP A 125 0.51 -1.80 12.98
N SER A 126 -0.32 -2.72 13.52
CA SER A 126 -0.25 -3.12 14.93
C SER A 126 1.06 -3.80 15.32
N LEU A 127 1.62 -4.63 14.43
CA LEU A 127 2.91 -5.27 14.67
C LEU A 127 4.05 -4.25 14.61
N LEU A 128 4.05 -3.38 13.61
CA LEU A 128 5.07 -2.36 13.43
C LEU A 128 5.10 -1.37 14.60
N TYR A 129 3.93 -0.92 15.04
CA TYR A 129 3.79 -0.01 16.18
C TYR A 129 4.12 -0.70 17.51
N GLY A 130 3.56 -1.89 17.74
CA GLY A 130 3.69 -2.61 19.00
C GLY A 130 5.10 -3.17 19.27
N ARG A 131 5.82 -3.59 18.22
CA ARG A 131 7.19 -4.13 18.35
C ARG A 131 8.25 -3.06 18.57
N ARG A 132 7.86 -1.78 18.53
CA ARG A 132 8.81 -0.68 18.76
C ARG A 132 9.31 -0.63 20.20
N LEU A 133 8.51 -1.09 21.16
CA LEU A 133 8.86 -1.00 22.58
C LEU A 133 9.41 -2.31 23.12
N GLU A 134 10.49 -2.19 23.86
CA GLU A 134 11.03 -3.25 24.70
C GLU A 134 10.55 -3.13 26.16
N LYS A 135 10.72 -4.21 26.92
CA LYS A 135 10.34 -4.27 28.33
C LYS A 135 11.10 -3.21 29.13
N GLY A 136 10.35 -2.32 29.79
CA GLY A 136 10.90 -1.28 30.65
C GLY A 136 11.00 0.10 29.97
N GLU A 137 10.75 0.17 28.66
CA GLU A 137 10.65 1.45 27.96
C GLU A 137 9.34 2.18 28.29
N LYS A 138 9.38 3.52 28.19
CA LYS A 138 8.20 4.37 28.37
C LYS A 138 7.36 4.38 27.10
N TYR A 139 6.03 4.42 27.22
CA TYR A 139 5.14 4.55 26.06
C TYR A 139 5.36 5.83 25.25
N SER A 140 5.94 6.87 25.83
CA SER A 140 6.34 8.09 25.12
C SER A 140 7.47 7.88 24.10
N ALA A 141 8.07 6.68 24.05
CA ALA A 141 9.06 6.31 23.03
C ALA A 141 8.43 5.65 21.79
N LEU A 142 7.10 5.48 21.77
CA LEU A 142 6.38 5.11 20.55
C LEU A 142 6.45 6.26 19.56
N ASN A 143 6.68 5.90 18.31
CA ASN A 143 6.73 6.84 17.21
C ASN A 143 5.56 6.60 16.27
N ARG A 144 5.18 7.67 15.56
CA ARG A 144 4.23 7.58 14.46
C ARG A 144 4.57 6.45 13.51
N THR A 145 3.54 5.72 13.11
CA THR A 145 3.63 4.59 12.20
C THR A 145 2.62 4.79 11.08
N VAL A 146 3.11 4.80 9.85
CA VAL A 146 2.34 5.04 8.63
C VAL A 146 2.38 3.79 7.76
N VAL A 147 1.23 3.29 7.36
CA VAL A 147 1.13 2.17 6.41
C VAL A 147 0.45 2.65 5.14
N ILE A 148 1.14 2.51 4.01
CA ILE A 148 0.67 2.93 2.68
C ILE A 148 0.45 1.67 1.84
N SER A 149 -0.78 1.44 1.41
CA SER A 149 -1.16 0.33 0.53
C SER A 149 -1.49 0.85 -0.87
N ILE A 150 -0.66 0.50 -1.85
CA ILE A 150 -0.86 0.84 -3.26
C ILE A 150 -1.55 -0.34 -3.95
N LEU A 151 -2.74 -0.10 -4.46
CA LEU A 151 -3.65 -1.12 -4.95
C LEU A 151 -3.86 -0.94 -6.46
N SER A 152 -3.73 -2.03 -7.22
CA SER A 152 -4.10 -2.03 -8.65
C SER A 152 -5.59 -2.31 -8.89
N TYR A 153 -6.43 -2.16 -7.86
CA TYR A 153 -7.86 -2.48 -7.87
C TYR A 153 -8.60 -1.57 -6.89
N ASN A 154 -9.92 -1.45 -7.04
CA ASN A 154 -10.75 -0.69 -6.11
C ASN A 154 -11.08 -1.55 -4.89
N LEU A 155 -10.57 -1.16 -3.73
CA LEU A 155 -10.96 -1.67 -2.41
C LEU A 155 -12.27 -1.05 -1.95
N PHE A 156 -12.47 0.23 -2.24
CA PHE A 156 -13.64 0.98 -1.82
C PHE A 156 -14.55 1.27 -3.00
N LYS A 157 -15.86 1.19 -2.75
CA LYS A 157 -16.86 1.47 -3.76
C LYS A 157 -16.80 2.94 -4.20
N ASP A 158 -16.76 3.16 -5.50
CA ASP A 158 -16.65 4.49 -6.11
C ASP A 158 -17.80 5.41 -5.69
N GLU A 159 -19.01 4.87 -5.45
CA GLU A 159 -20.16 5.67 -5.01
C GLU A 159 -20.02 6.20 -3.58
N VAL A 160 -19.12 5.60 -2.79
CA VAL A 160 -18.87 5.98 -1.40
C VAL A 160 -17.59 6.82 -1.32
N TRP A 161 -16.49 6.32 -1.89
CA TRP A 161 -15.18 6.96 -1.90
C TRP A 161 -14.64 7.01 -3.34
N PRO A 162 -14.93 8.09 -4.10
CA PRO A 162 -14.50 8.22 -5.49
C PRO A 162 -13.02 8.58 -5.64
N GLU A 163 -12.42 9.14 -4.59
CA GLU A 163 -11.02 9.58 -4.60
C GLU A 163 -10.06 8.39 -4.70
N TYR A 164 -8.96 8.57 -5.42
CA TYR A 164 -7.92 7.55 -5.53
C TYR A 164 -7.10 7.38 -4.26
N HIS A 165 -7.10 8.38 -3.38
CA HIS A 165 -6.38 8.37 -2.10
C HIS A 165 -7.37 8.50 -0.94
N SER A 166 -7.32 7.54 -0.02
CA SER A 166 -8.03 7.60 1.26
C SER A 166 -7.04 7.48 2.42
N SER A 167 -7.16 8.36 3.42
CA SER A 167 -6.37 8.33 4.65
C SER A 167 -7.25 8.07 5.88
N PHE A 168 -6.71 7.34 6.86
CA PHE A 168 -7.41 6.96 8.07
C PHE A 168 -6.56 7.22 9.31
N ALA A 169 -7.20 7.78 10.35
CA ALA A 169 -6.60 8.10 11.64
C ALA A 169 -7.58 7.76 12.79
N VAL A 170 -7.09 7.79 14.04
CA VAL A 170 -7.94 7.59 15.22
C VAL A 170 -8.59 8.91 15.62
N LEU A 171 -9.88 9.06 15.30
CA LEU A 171 -10.66 10.27 15.53
C LEU A 171 -11.66 10.11 16.69
N ASN A 172 -11.97 11.22 17.35
CA ASN A 172 -13.10 11.32 18.27
C ASN A 172 -14.40 11.05 17.51
N THR A 173 -15.12 10.01 17.91
CA THR A 173 -16.32 9.54 17.22
C THR A 173 -17.51 10.50 17.27
N LYS A 174 -17.47 11.51 18.16
CA LYS A 174 -18.53 12.52 18.26
C LYS A 174 -18.43 13.61 17.20
N ASP A 175 -17.21 14.05 16.89
CA ASP A 175 -16.97 15.19 15.99
C ASP A 175 -16.29 14.80 14.68
N LEU A 176 -15.65 13.63 14.62
CA LEU A 176 -14.88 13.13 13.47
C LEU A 176 -13.81 14.12 12.98
N LYS A 177 -13.30 14.97 13.87
CA LYS A 177 -12.34 16.04 13.57
C LYS A 177 -11.10 15.95 14.45
N HIS A 178 -11.28 15.71 15.74
CA HIS A 178 -10.16 15.68 16.67
C HIS A 178 -9.50 14.31 16.70
N LYS A 179 -8.20 14.27 16.45
CA LYS A 179 -7.39 13.05 16.59
C LYS A 179 -7.11 12.75 18.06
N LEU A 180 -7.06 11.47 18.40
CA LEU A 180 -6.56 11.00 19.70
C LEU A 180 -5.04 11.14 19.80
N THR A 181 -4.34 10.81 18.72
CA THR A 181 -2.89 10.92 18.53
C THR A 181 -2.60 11.00 17.03
N ASP A 182 -1.42 11.48 16.65
CA ASP A 182 -0.91 11.42 15.28
C ASP A 182 -0.18 10.11 14.98
N ASP A 183 -0.14 9.16 15.91
CA ASP A 183 0.68 7.95 15.77
C ASP A 183 0.18 6.95 14.73
N LEU A 184 -1.14 6.90 14.48
CA LEU A 184 -1.74 5.97 13.52
C LEU A 184 -2.14 6.71 12.26
N GLU A 185 -1.59 6.25 11.14
CA GLU A 185 -1.99 6.70 9.83
C GLU A 185 -1.96 5.54 8.82
N ILE A 186 -3.05 5.38 8.10
CA ILE A 186 -3.19 4.35 7.08
C ILE A 186 -3.64 5.01 5.78
N HIS A 187 -2.93 4.76 4.69
CA HIS A 187 -3.24 5.25 3.36
C HIS A 187 -3.58 4.10 2.43
N PHE A 188 -4.63 4.28 1.64
CA PHE A 188 -4.93 3.44 0.47
C PHE A 188 -4.85 4.30 -0.78
N ILE A 189 -4.12 3.81 -1.78
CA ILE A 189 -3.94 4.45 -3.08
C ILE A 189 -4.47 3.48 -4.14
N GLU A 190 -5.66 3.74 -4.65
CA GLU A 190 -6.37 2.93 -5.63
C GLU A 190 -6.05 3.41 -7.04
N LEU A 191 -5.04 2.80 -7.66
CA LEU A 191 -4.55 3.20 -8.99
C LEU A 191 -5.63 3.26 -10.10
N PRO A 192 -6.69 2.43 -10.12
CA PRO A 192 -7.73 2.56 -11.16
C PRO A 192 -8.54 3.86 -11.09
N LYS A 193 -8.59 4.50 -9.90
CA LYS A 193 -9.26 5.80 -9.71
C LYS A 193 -8.34 6.98 -10.03
N TRP A 194 -7.04 6.72 -10.26
CA TRP A 194 -6.06 7.77 -10.52
C TRP A 194 -6.18 8.29 -11.96
N HIS A 195 -6.26 9.61 -12.10
CA HIS A 195 -6.43 10.31 -13.36
C HIS A 195 -5.36 11.40 -13.54
N LYS A 196 -5.05 11.77 -14.79
CA LYS A 196 -4.00 12.77 -15.08
C LYS A 196 -4.22 14.12 -14.37
N GLY A 197 -5.47 14.53 -14.16
CA GLY A 197 -5.81 15.76 -13.44
C GLY A 197 -5.45 15.74 -11.96
N ASP A 198 -5.29 14.56 -11.36
CA ASP A 198 -4.90 14.43 -9.95
C ASP A 198 -3.45 14.85 -9.73
N VAL A 199 -2.60 14.66 -10.75
CA VAL A 199 -1.20 15.09 -10.74
C VAL A 199 -1.10 16.61 -10.73
N GLU A 200 -1.94 17.30 -11.50
CA GLU A 200 -1.93 18.77 -11.57
C GLU A 200 -2.37 19.41 -10.24
N LYS A 201 -3.32 18.79 -9.52
CA LYS A 201 -3.70 19.24 -8.17
C LYS A 201 -2.57 19.08 -7.16
N VAL A 202 -1.83 17.97 -7.20
CA VAL A 202 -0.66 17.73 -6.34
C VAL A 202 0.41 18.81 -6.54
N TYR A 203 0.70 19.17 -7.80
CA TYR A 203 1.73 20.19 -8.10
C TYR A 203 1.27 21.62 -7.84
N MET A 204 -0.04 21.90 -7.90
CA MET A 204 -0.57 23.25 -7.77
C MET A 204 -1.07 23.59 -6.37
N GLY A 205 -1.22 22.60 -5.47
CA GLY A 205 -1.65 22.82 -4.08
C GLY A 205 -3.08 23.38 -3.98
N VAL A 206 -3.94 23.05 -4.93
CA VAL A 206 -5.33 23.56 -5.00
C VAL A 206 -6.30 22.41 -4.77
N GLU A 207 -7.03 22.48 -3.65
CA GLU A 207 -8.25 21.69 -3.39
C GLU A 207 -9.46 22.24 -4.17
#